data_AF-A0A6J4J1G9-F1
#
_entry.id   AF-A0A6J4J1G9-F1
#
_cell.length_a   1.000
_cell.length_b   1.000
_cell.length_c   1.000
_cell.angle_alpha   90.00
_cell.angle_beta   90.00
_cell.angle_gamma   90.00
#
_symmetry.space_group_name_H-M   'P 1'
#
loop_
_entity.id
_entity.type
_entity.pdbx_description
1 polymer ?
#
loop_
_entity_poly.entity_id
_entity_poly.type
_entity_poly.pdbx_seq_one_letter_code
_entity_poly.pdbx_strand_id
1 'polypeptide(L)'
;MIPTVPPASNAAVPTASPTASGAANPCDTCSACCRSYAVPLCGHDVWQISARQRLSPEQFVLLYPEQEPRPEAFQLEAGGQPYTLVLDKKGRFALKSACVFLVELPGGHARCGVYGHRPVVCQSYPMSMWSRVVRPRRETLCPPDSWPPAAVTNPRWAAALQRLCLHQDIYCEVVTRWNARVAAHPERGFALMEFFSFLLNVYQRLDAIRQELGEEGMARVEASWPTFPRPPYDSHEALSGAGGQPWLSYFLRVRRVLDAFYPEVPPQPPSLRPTPPAPPDAAPQPVERPAAPDPLAALPPVVVPV
;
A
#
# COMPACT_ATOMS: atom_id res chain seq x y z
N MET A 1 2.03 20.49 -23.59
CA MET A 1 2.44 21.27 -22.40
C MET A 1 1.96 20.49 -21.18
N ILE A 2 2.89 19.91 -20.43
CA ILE A 2 2.61 19.18 -19.19
C ILE A 2 2.24 20.23 -18.14
N PRO A 3 1.08 20.16 -17.48
CA PRO A 3 0.85 20.97 -16.30
C PRO A 3 1.75 20.42 -15.20
N THR A 4 2.87 21.09 -14.96
CA THR A 4 3.63 20.97 -13.72
C THR A 4 2.66 21.25 -12.57
N VAL A 5 2.39 20.23 -11.75
CA VAL A 5 1.69 20.43 -10.48
C VAL A 5 2.61 21.32 -9.63
N PRO A 6 2.21 22.57 -9.31
CA PRO A 6 3.05 23.43 -8.49
C PRO A 6 3.23 22.80 -7.11
N PRO A 7 4.40 22.96 -6.46
CA PRO A 7 4.54 22.57 -5.07
C PRO A 7 3.44 23.23 -4.25
N ALA A 8 2.75 22.44 -3.44
CA ALA A 8 1.66 22.91 -2.61
C ALA A 8 2.17 24.08 -1.74
N SER A 9 1.60 25.27 -1.96
CA SER A 9 1.75 26.37 -1.02
C SER A 9 1.21 25.91 0.34
N ASN A 10 2.04 26.03 1.38
CA ASN A 10 1.72 25.73 2.77
C ASN A 10 0.62 26.69 3.25
N ALA A 11 -0.63 26.42 2.90
CA ALA A 11 -1.78 27.02 3.57
C ALA A 11 -1.82 26.43 4.99
N ALA A 12 -1.75 27.32 6.00
CA ALA A 12 -1.75 26.96 7.40
C ALA A 12 -2.95 26.06 7.74
N VAL A 13 -2.67 24.82 8.13
CA VAL A 13 -3.64 23.93 8.74
C VAL A 13 -3.96 24.50 10.14
N PRO A 14 -5.24 24.68 10.52
CA PRO A 14 -5.58 25.15 11.85
C PRO A 14 -5.05 24.20 12.92
N THR A 15 -4.26 24.74 13.83
CA THR A 15 -3.67 24.06 14.99
C THR A 15 -4.75 23.78 16.04
N ALA A 16 -5.26 22.55 16.07
CA ALA A 16 -6.02 22.04 17.20
C ALA A 16 -5.04 21.47 18.24
N SER A 17 -5.06 22.00 19.47
CA SER A 17 -4.27 21.51 20.61
C SER A 17 -4.76 20.12 21.08
N PRO A 18 -3.87 19.16 21.39
CA PRO A 18 -4.29 17.86 21.91
C PRO A 18 -4.26 17.85 23.44
N THR A 19 -5.44 17.73 24.07
CA THR A 19 -5.54 17.20 25.44
C THR A 19 -5.46 15.68 25.40
N ALA A 20 -4.43 15.12 26.04
CA ALA A 20 -4.17 13.69 26.11
C ALA A 20 -5.09 13.00 27.13
N SER A 21 -6.00 12.15 26.67
CA SER A 21 -6.64 11.10 27.48
C SER A 21 -6.95 9.89 26.60
N GLY A 22 -6.37 8.72 26.92
CA GLY A 22 -6.61 7.44 26.25
C GLY A 22 -6.36 7.48 24.73
N ALA A 23 -5.07 7.52 24.33
CA ALA A 23 -4.63 7.90 22.98
C ALA A 23 -5.46 7.28 21.83
N ALA A 24 -6.49 8.03 21.40
CA ALA A 24 -7.24 7.75 20.20
C ALA A 24 -6.27 7.70 19.02
N ASN A 25 -6.57 6.87 18.01
CA ASN A 25 -5.72 6.84 16.83
C ASN A 25 -5.72 8.25 16.20
N PRO A 26 -4.56 8.88 15.92
CA PRO A 26 -4.51 10.22 15.35
C PRO A 26 -5.32 10.39 14.05
N CYS A 27 -5.56 9.29 13.32
CA CYS A 27 -6.41 9.27 12.14
C CYS A 27 -7.90 9.50 12.44
N ASP A 28 -8.36 9.26 13.67
CA ASP A 28 -9.76 9.38 14.07
C ASP A 28 -10.20 10.83 14.29
N THR A 29 -9.24 11.75 14.36
CA THR A 29 -9.51 13.17 14.67
C THR A 29 -8.97 14.15 13.62
N CYS A 30 -7.89 13.84 12.89
CA CYS A 30 -7.31 14.83 11.96
C CYS A 30 -7.95 14.83 10.57
N SER A 31 -8.28 13.67 10.00
CA SER A 31 -8.81 13.48 8.63
C SER A 31 -7.98 14.09 7.47
N ALA A 32 -6.77 14.60 7.71
CA ALA A 32 -5.97 15.32 6.71
C ALA A 32 -5.73 14.48 5.43
N CYS A 33 -5.25 13.24 5.59
CA CYS A 33 -5.02 12.33 4.47
C CYS A 33 -6.29 12.01 3.66
N CYS A 34 -7.47 12.03 4.30
CA CYS A 34 -8.75 11.79 3.62
C CYS A 34 -9.14 12.94 2.68
N ARG A 35 -8.53 14.13 2.82
CA ARG A 35 -8.85 15.34 2.05
C ARG A 35 -7.75 15.76 1.07
N SER A 36 -6.53 15.25 1.20
CA SER A 36 -5.38 15.86 0.50
C SER A 36 -4.92 15.18 -0.77
N TYR A 37 -5.17 13.88 -0.97
CA TYR A 37 -4.64 13.14 -2.12
C TYR A 37 -5.59 12.03 -2.63
N ALA A 38 -5.31 11.52 -3.83
CA ALA A 38 -5.99 10.36 -4.41
C ALA A 38 -5.45 9.09 -3.76
N VAL A 39 -6.32 8.31 -3.13
CA VAL A 39 -5.94 7.06 -2.45
C VAL A 39 -5.96 5.96 -3.51
N PRO A 40 -4.81 5.39 -3.92
CA PRO A 40 -4.81 4.27 -4.85
C PRO A 40 -5.44 3.04 -4.20
N LEU A 41 -6.17 2.28 -5.00
CA LEU A 41 -6.81 1.03 -4.61
C LEU A 41 -6.16 -0.14 -5.35
N CYS A 42 -6.03 -1.27 -4.66
CA CYS A 42 -5.80 -2.56 -5.30
C CYS A 42 -7.11 -3.35 -5.36
N GLY A 43 -7.13 -4.44 -6.12
CA GLY A 43 -8.34 -5.26 -6.25
C GLY A 43 -8.82 -5.88 -4.92
N HIS A 44 -7.93 -6.07 -3.94
CA HIS A 44 -8.32 -6.50 -2.59
C HIS A 44 -9.19 -5.44 -1.90
N ASP A 45 -8.83 -4.17 -2.03
CA ASP A 45 -9.59 -3.06 -1.44
C ASP A 45 -10.99 -2.99 -2.07
N VAL A 46 -11.06 -3.10 -3.40
CA VAL A 46 -12.33 -3.08 -4.14
C VAL A 46 -13.24 -4.22 -3.69
N TRP A 47 -12.73 -5.45 -3.67
CA TRP A 47 -13.51 -6.61 -3.23
C TRP A 47 -13.92 -6.52 -1.75
N GLN A 48 -12.99 -6.16 -0.85
CA GLN A 48 -13.27 -6.09 0.58
C GLN A 48 -14.33 -5.04 0.90
N ILE A 49 -14.19 -3.84 0.33
CA ILE A 49 -15.17 -2.76 0.54
C ILE A 49 -16.52 -3.18 -0.04
N SER A 50 -16.55 -3.72 -1.26
CA SER A 50 -17.80 -4.17 -1.89
C SER A 50 -18.51 -5.23 -1.04
N ALA A 51 -17.79 -6.28 -0.63
CA ALA A 51 -18.34 -7.38 0.14
C ALA A 51 -18.78 -6.95 1.55
N ARG A 52 -17.99 -6.12 2.23
CA ARG A 52 -18.24 -5.77 3.65
C ARG A 52 -19.17 -4.57 3.82
N GLN A 53 -19.24 -3.67 2.85
CA GLN A 53 -20.09 -2.47 2.88
C GLN A 53 -21.34 -2.60 2.01
N ARG A 54 -21.46 -3.69 1.22
CA ARG A 54 -22.56 -3.91 0.27
C ARG A 54 -22.70 -2.75 -0.73
N LEU A 55 -21.56 -2.26 -1.19
CA LEU A 55 -21.47 -1.21 -2.21
C LEU A 55 -21.00 -1.83 -3.52
N SER A 56 -21.49 -1.32 -4.64
CA SER A 56 -20.89 -1.62 -5.94
C SER A 56 -19.61 -0.78 -6.11
N PRO A 57 -18.58 -1.27 -6.82
CA PRO A 57 -17.34 -0.53 -7.05
C PRO A 57 -17.54 0.90 -7.57
N GLU A 58 -18.50 1.13 -8.45
CA GLU A 58 -18.82 2.43 -9.05
C GLU A 58 -19.25 3.50 -8.03
N GLN A 59 -19.70 3.07 -6.84
CA GLN A 59 -20.09 4.00 -5.78
C GLN A 59 -18.90 4.57 -5.02
N PHE A 60 -17.69 4.02 -5.20
CA PHE A 60 -16.51 4.44 -4.44
C PHE A 60 -15.19 4.39 -5.20
N VAL A 61 -15.16 3.90 -6.43
CA VAL A 61 -13.96 3.79 -7.26
C VAL A 61 -14.07 4.74 -8.45
N LEU A 62 -12.98 5.47 -8.71
CA LEU A 62 -12.79 6.30 -9.88
C LEU A 62 -11.56 5.84 -10.67
N LEU A 63 -11.58 6.05 -11.99
CA LEU A 63 -10.42 5.82 -12.85
C LEU A 63 -9.52 7.04 -12.87
N TYR A 64 -8.25 6.81 -12.56
CA TYR A 64 -7.22 7.83 -12.70
C TYR A 64 -6.34 7.49 -13.91
N PRO A 65 -6.29 8.33 -14.97
CA PRO A 65 -5.45 8.08 -16.13
C PRO A 65 -3.97 8.20 -15.74
N GLU A 66 -3.20 7.17 -16.07
CA GLU A 66 -1.75 7.16 -15.84
C GLU A 66 -1.01 7.74 -17.04
N GLN A 67 -0.05 8.62 -16.78
CA GLN A 67 0.79 9.20 -17.84
C GLN A 67 1.96 8.29 -18.20
N GLU A 68 2.40 7.46 -17.25
CA GLU A 68 3.52 6.54 -17.38
C GLU A 68 3.05 5.11 -17.16
N PRO A 69 3.64 4.12 -17.85
CA PRO A 69 3.34 2.72 -17.61
C PRO A 69 3.64 2.35 -16.15
N ARG A 70 2.63 1.86 -15.43
CA ARG A 70 2.77 1.30 -14.09
C ARG A 70 2.34 -0.16 -14.06
N PRO A 71 3.02 -1.04 -13.31
CA PRO A 71 2.64 -2.45 -13.21
C PRO A 71 1.20 -2.69 -12.72
N GLU A 72 0.66 -1.78 -11.92
CA GLU A 72 -0.71 -1.81 -11.40
C GLU A 72 -1.75 -1.14 -12.32
N ALA A 73 -1.32 -0.59 -13.47
CA ALA A 73 -2.21 0.09 -14.39
C ALA A 73 -2.84 -0.88 -15.39
N PHE A 74 -4.17 -0.81 -15.52
CA PHE A 74 -4.94 -1.64 -16.42
C PHE A 74 -5.42 -0.84 -17.63
N GLN A 75 -5.68 -1.52 -18.73
CA GLN A 75 -6.21 -0.93 -19.96
C GLN A 75 -7.62 -1.45 -20.24
N LEU A 76 -8.42 -0.66 -20.96
CA LEU A 76 -9.74 -1.08 -21.45
C LEU A 76 -9.74 -1.36 -22.95
N GLU A 77 -8.69 -0.93 -23.66
CA GLU A 77 -8.49 -1.10 -25.10
C GLU A 77 -7.02 -1.45 -25.34
N ALA A 78 -6.74 -2.28 -26.33
CA ALA A 78 -5.36 -2.67 -26.65
C ALA A 78 -4.55 -1.45 -27.11
N GLY A 79 -3.43 -1.16 -26.41
CA GLY A 79 -2.63 0.04 -26.67
C GLY A 79 -3.30 1.36 -26.23
N GLY A 80 -4.45 1.30 -25.58
CA GLY A 80 -5.19 2.46 -25.10
C GLY A 80 -4.61 3.07 -23.81
N GLN A 81 -5.29 4.10 -23.32
CA GLN A 81 -4.94 4.80 -22.09
C GLN A 81 -4.88 3.83 -20.89
N PRO A 82 -3.75 3.74 -20.16
CA PRO A 82 -3.69 3.00 -18.91
C PRO A 82 -4.38 3.77 -17.77
N TYR A 83 -5.02 3.05 -16.86
CA TYR A 83 -5.71 3.59 -15.69
C TYR A 83 -5.28 2.89 -14.42
N THR A 84 -5.30 3.61 -13.30
CA THR A 84 -5.30 3.03 -11.96
C THR A 84 -6.64 3.27 -11.27
N LEU A 85 -6.94 2.43 -10.28
CA LEU A 85 -8.10 2.61 -9.44
C LEU A 85 -7.75 3.53 -8.29
N VAL A 86 -8.56 4.55 -8.08
CA VAL A 86 -8.45 5.43 -6.91
C VAL A 86 -9.78 5.50 -6.18
N LEU A 87 -9.72 5.77 -4.89
CA LEU A 87 -10.89 6.01 -4.07
C LEU A 87 -11.53 7.33 -4.47
N ASP A 88 -12.84 7.30 -4.72
CA ASP A 88 -13.60 8.46 -5.14
C ASP A 88 -13.69 9.52 -4.02
N LYS A 89 -14.06 10.72 -4.44
CA LYS A 89 -14.22 11.90 -3.60
C LYS A 89 -15.69 12.32 -3.57
N LYS A 90 -16.11 12.96 -2.48
CA LYS A 90 -17.47 13.50 -2.38
C LYS A 90 -17.70 14.60 -3.43
N GLY A 91 -18.82 14.49 -4.13
CA GLY A 91 -19.24 15.45 -5.15
C GLY A 91 -18.48 15.26 -6.46
N ARG A 92 -18.32 16.35 -7.23
CA ARG A 92 -17.49 16.31 -8.44
C ARG A 92 -16.04 16.05 -8.05
N PHE A 93 -15.39 15.08 -8.71
CA PHE A 93 -14.02 14.72 -8.40
C PHE A 93 -13.09 15.94 -8.47
N ALA A 94 -12.52 16.27 -7.31
CA ALA A 94 -11.42 17.20 -7.16
C ALA A 94 -10.46 16.60 -6.13
N LEU A 95 -9.16 16.63 -6.44
CA LEU A 95 -8.15 15.91 -5.65
C LEU A 95 -8.18 16.29 -4.15
N LYS A 96 -8.50 17.56 -3.87
CA LYS A 96 -8.58 18.14 -2.52
C LYS A 96 -9.95 17.98 -1.84
N SER A 97 -10.91 17.33 -2.49
CA SER A 97 -12.19 17.01 -1.89
C SER A 97 -12.05 15.89 -0.86
N ALA A 98 -13.00 15.84 0.06
CA ALA A 98 -13.12 14.76 1.03
C ALA A 98 -13.29 13.41 0.32
N CYS A 99 -12.60 12.38 0.81
CA CYS A 99 -12.85 10.99 0.47
C CYS A 99 -14.35 10.65 0.59
N VAL A 100 -14.87 9.83 -0.34
CA VAL A 100 -16.26 9.36 -0.35
C VAL A 100 -16.70 8.76 0.98
N PHE A 101 -15.78 8.08 1.69
CA PHE A 101 -16.04 7.47 2.99
C PHE A 101 -15.76 8.37 4.21
N LEU A 102 -15.41 9.65 4.03
CA LEU A 102 -15.21 10.53 5.18
C LEU A 102 -16.56 10.90 5.79
N VAL A 103 -16.80 10.55 7.05
CA VAL A 103 -18.02 10.89 7.79
C VAL A 103 -17.72 12.07 8.70
N GLU A 104 -18.45 13.16 8.51
CA GLU A 104 -18.37 14.33 9.39
C GLU A 104 -19.29 14.11 10.60
N LEU A 105 -18.80 14.48 11.77
CA LEU A 105 -19.46 14.31 13.06
C LEU A 105 -19.76 15.68 13.67
N PRO A 106 -20.73 15.78 14.60
CA PRO A 106 -20.93 16.99 15.39
C PRO A 106 -19.64 17.48 16.04
N GLY A 107 -19.49 18.79 16.20
CA GLY A 107 -18.29 19.40 16.79
C GLY A 107 -17.10 19.55 15.83
N GLY A 108 -17.29 19.35 14.52
CA GLY A 108 -16.23 19.55 13.51
C GLY A 108 -15.24 18.39 13.39
N HIS A 109 -15.53 17.26 14.03
CA HIS A 109 -14.72 16.05 13.91
C HIS A 109 -15.08 15.27 12.64
N ALA A 110 -14.17 14.41 12.16
CA ALA A 110 -14.45 13.52 11.05
C ALA A 110 -13.72 12.19 11.21
N ARG A 111 -14.34 11.10 10.75
CA ARG A 111 -13.76 9.74 10.79
C ARG A 111 -14.00 9.00 9.49
N CYS A 112 -13.21 7.97 9.23
CA CYS A 112 -13.46 7.07 8.11
C CYS A 112 -14.69 6.19 8.40
N GLY A 113 -15.71 6.25 7.55
CA GLY A 113 -16.93 5.43 7.65
C GLY A 113 -16.69 3.93 7.43
N VAL A 114 -15.57 3.57 6.77
CA VAL A 114 -15.18 2.18 6.51
C VAL A 114 -13.91 1.78 7.25
N TYR A 115 -13.66 2.35 8.44
CA TYR A 115 -12.35 2.27 9.10
C TYR A 115 -11.78 0.85 9.20
N GLY A 116 -12.57 -0.16 9.57
CA GLY A 116 -12.14 -1.56 9.66
C GLY A 116 -11.83 -2.22 8.31
N HIS A 117 -12.31 -1.65 7.21
CA HIS A 117 -12.16 -2.13 5.83
C HIS A 117 -11.51 -1.07 4.93
N ARG A 118 -10.78 -0.12 5.53
CA ARG A 118 -10.12 0.95 4.78
C ARG A 118 -9.06 0.35 3.86
N PRO A 119 -8.74 0.99 2.72
CA PRO A 119 -7.75 0.47 1.78
C PRO A 119 -6.41 0.15 2.46
N VAL A 120 -5.69 -0.86 1.98
CA VAL A 120 -4.41 -1.31 2.56
C VAL A 120 -3.37 -0.18 2.64
N VAL A 121 -3.39 0.74 1.67
CA VAL A 121 -2.53 1.94 1.72
C VAL A 121 -2.89 2.85 2.90
N CYS A 122 -4.18 3.05 3.18
CA CYS A 122 -4.66 3.79 4.36
C CYS A 122 -4.42 3.05 5.68
N GLN A 123 -4.35 1.71 5.68
CA GLN A 123 -3.99 0.94 6.86
C GLN A 123 -2.52 1.09 7.24
N SER A 124 -1.65 1.24 6.24
CA SER A 124 -0.20 1.40 6.41
C SER A 124 0.24 2.86 6.66
N TYR A 125 -0.61 3.84 6.33
CA TYR A 125 -0.31 5.26 6.51
C TYR A 125 -0.22 5.65 8.00
N PRO A 126 0.76 6.48 8.41
CA PRO A 126 1.74 7.21 7.58
C PRO A 126 3.10 6.51 7.46
N MET A 127 3.17 5.21 7.73
CA MET A 127 4.43 4.49 7.78
C MET A 127 4.88 4.04 6.37
N SER A 128 6.16 3.72 6.28
CA SER A 128 6.81 3.03 5.17
C SER A 128 7.76 1.96 5.72
N MET A 129 8.17 1.02 4.88
CA MET A 129 9.12 -0.02 5.25
C MET A 129 10.23 -0.12 4.21
N TRP A 130 11.47 -0.17 4.69
CA TRP A 130 12.65 -0.42 3.87
C TRP A 130 13.63 -1.31 4.63
N SER A 131 14.13 -2.37 4.01
CA SER A 131 14.98 -3.39 4.64
C SER A 131 14.37 -3.94 5.94
N ARG A 132 13.05 -4.21 5.94
CA ARG A 132 12.24 -4.61 7.11
C ARG A 132 12.20 -3.59 8.27
N VAL A 133 12.74 -2.39 8.10
CA VAL A 133 12.67 -1.32 9.09
C VAL A 133 11.46 -0.44 8.79
N VAL A 134 10.57 -0.31 9.77
CA VAL A 134 9.42 0.60 9.72
C VAL A 134 9.86 2.01 10.09
N ARG A 135 9.45 3.01 9.29
CA ARG A 135 9.72 4.42 9.55
C ARG A 135 8.50 5.26 9.16
N PRO A 136 8.29 6.44 9.76
CA PRO A 136 7.36 7.43 9.21
C PRO A 136 7.79 7.84 7.81
N ARG A 137 6.83 8.11 6.92
CA ARG A 137 7.11 8.79 5.65
C ARG A 137 7.64 10.21 5.92
N ARG A 138 8.40 10.79 4.99
CA ARG A 138 8.87 12.17 5.13
C ARG A 138 7.72 13.18 5.07
N GLU A 139 6.87 13.01 4.06
CA GLU A 139 5.77 13.93 3.76
C GLU A 139 4.47 13.40 4.40
N THR A 140 4.47 13.24 5.73
CA THR A 140 3.22 12.95 6.43
C THR A 140 2.38 14.21 6.54
N LEU A 141 1.08 14.05 6.36
CA LEU A 141 0.06 15.08 6.59
C LEU A 141 -0.47 15.03 8.02
N CYS A 142 0.00 14.07 8.82
CA CYS A 142 -0.32 14.01 10.23
C CYS A 142 0.29 15.22 10.94
N PRO A 143 -0.41 15.83 11.91
CA PRO A 143 0.18 16.86 12.76
C PRO A 143 1.51 16.40 13.40
N PRO A 144 2.41 17.33 13.73
CA PRO A 144 3.61 17.01 14.50
C PRO A 144 3.28 16.19 15.75
N ASP A 145 4.20 15.30 16.14
CA ASP A 145 4.08 14.44 17.33
C ASP A 145 2.88 13.49 17.38
N SER A 146 2.10 13.37 16.29
CA SER A 146 1.01 12.38 16.18
C SER A 146 1.49 10.95 16.38
N TRP A 147 2.77 10.67 16.10
CA TRP A 147 3.35 9.34 16.11
C TRP A 147 4.66 9.33 16.90
N PRO A 148 4.60 9.27 18.25
CA PRO A 148 5.80 9.18 19.08
C PRO A 148 6.60 7.91 18.74
N PRO A 149 7.92 7.86 19.04
CA PRO A 149 8.78 6.72 18.67
C PRO A 149 8.23 5.35 19.08
N ALA A 150 7.64 5.23 20.28
CA ALA A 150 7.00 4.00 20.75
C ALA A 150 5.79 3.55 19.90
N ALA A 151 5.09 4.49 19.26
CA ALA A 151 4.00 4.17 18.35
C ALA A 151 4.50 3.70 16.98
N VAL A 152 5.69 4.15 16.54
CA VAL A 152 6.33 3.75 15.29
C VAL A 152 6.85 2.31 15.37
N THR A 153 7.41 1.91 16.52
CA THR A 153 7.95 0.56 16.73
C THR A 153 6.87 -0.51 16.95
N ASN A 154 5.59 -0.13 16.95
CA ASN A 154 4.49 -1.07 17.12
C ASN A 154 4.47 -2.12 15.98
N PRO A 155 4.52 -3.43 16.31
CA PRO A 155 4.56 -4.52 15.32
C PRO A 155 3.41 -4.49 14.29
N ARG A 156 2.27 -3.88 14.64
CA ARG A 156 1.12 -3.73 13.73
C ARG A 156 1.49 -3.02 12.43
N TRP A 157 2.48 -2.12 12.45
CA TRP A 157 2.92 -1.39 11.26
C TRP A 157 3.67 -2.29 10.30
N ALA A 158 4.58 -3.11 10.81
CA ALA A 158 5.28 -4.10 10.00
C ALA A 158 4.27 -5.04 9.32
N ALA A 159 3.29 -5.54 10.07
CA ALA A 159 2.22 -6.38 9.53
C ALA A 159 1.37 -5.65 8.47
N ALA A 160 0.97 -4.40 8.71
CA ALA A 160 0.21 -3.61 7.73
C ALA A 160 1.00 -3.32 6.45
N LEU A 161 2.30 -3.05 6.56
CA LEU A 161 3.18 -2.80 5.41
C LEU A 161 3.51 -4.08 4.64
N GLN A 162 3.63 -5.23 5.32
CA GLN A 162 3.74 -6.55 4.68
C GLN A 162 2.46 -6.87 3.88
N ARG A 163 1.28 -6.64 4.46
CA ARG A 163 0.00 -6.77 3.74
C ARG A 163 -0.08 -5.85 2.53
N LEU A 164 0.37 -4.61 2.66
CA LEU A 164 0.44 -3.69 1.52
C LEU A 164 1.31 -4.28 0.39
N CYS A 165 2.51 -4.78 0.70
CA CYS A 165 3.37 -5.44 -0.29
C CYS A 165 2.68 -6.62 -0.96
N LEU A 166 2.11 -7.54 -0.17
CA LEU A 166 1.38 -8.72 -0.64
C LEU A 166 0.24 -8.35 -1.58
N HIS A 167 -0.65 -7.46 -1.16
CA HIS A 167 -1.86 -7.15 -1.94
C HIS A 167 -1.54 -6.38 -3.22
N GLN A 168 -0.54 -5.52 -3.20
CA GLN A 168 -0.11 -4.81 -4.41
C GLN A 168 0.57 -5.76 -5.41
N ASP A 169 1.38 -6.72 -4.96
CA ASP A 169 2.01 -7.67 -5.87
C ASP A 169 0.99 -8.60 -6.53
N ILE A 170 0.03 -9.11 -5.74
CA ILE A 170 -1.10 -9.89 -6.29
C ILE A 170 -1.90 -9.05 -7.27
N TYR A 171 -2.13 -7.77 -6.99
CA TYR A 171 -2.87 -6.90 -7.89
C TYR A 171 -2.14 -6.66 -9.21
N CYS A 172 -0.81 -6.55 -9.20
CA CYS A 172 -0.04 -6.51 -10.45
C CYS A 172 -0.26 -7.77 -11.29
N GLU A 173 -0.24 -8.97 -10.70
CA GLU A 173 -0.55 -10.21 -11.45
C GLU A 173 -1.98 -10.22 -12.02
N VAL A 174 -2.95 -9.73 -11.23
CA VAL A 174 -4.36 -9.61 -11.67
C VAL A 174 -4.48 -8.68 -12.87
N VAL A 175 -3.82 -7.52 -12.81
CA VAL A 175 -3.80 -6.52 -13.88
C VAL A 175 -3.05 -7.04 -15.10
N THR A 176 -1.92 -7.73 -14.92
CA THR A 176 -1.20 -8.39 -16.02
C THR A 176 -2.09 -9.41 -16.74
N ARG A 177 -2.85 -10.23 -15.99
CA ARG A 177 -3.81 -11.17 -16.59
C ARG A 177 -4.92 -10.46 -17.36
N TRP A 178 -5.47 -9.38 -16.81
CA TRP A 178 -6.48 -8.57 -17.49
C TRP A 178 -5.94 -7.92 -18.77
N ASN A 179 -4.78 -7.26 -18.70
CA ASN A 179 -4.18 -6.58 -19.84
C ASN A 179 -3.81 -7.57 -20.95
N ALA A 180 -3.38 -8.80 -20.61
CA ALA A 180 -3.14 -9.85 -21.59
C ALA A 180 -4.43 -10.26 -22.32
N ARG A 181 -5.57 -10.30 -21.63
CA ARG A 181 -6.89 -10.50 -22.27
C ARG A 181 -7.24 -9.37 -23.22
N VAL A 182 -7.02 -8.12 -22.80
CA VAL A 182 -7.28 -6.93 -23.62
C VAL A 182 -6.40 -6.95 -24.87
N ALA A 183 -5.12 -7.25 -24.73
CA ALA A 183 -4.19 -7.36 -25.86
C ALA A 183 -4.53 -8.49 -26.84
N ALA A 184 -5.13 -9.58 -26.36
CA ALA A 184 -5.59 -10.69 -27.21
C ALA A 184 -6.83 -10.36 -28.06
N HIS A 185 -7.50 -9.23 -27.81
CA HIS A 185 -8.72 -8.80 -28.52
C HIS A 185 -8.60 -7.32 -28.95
N PRO A 186 -7.65 -6.97 -29.84
CA PRO A 186 -7.36 -5.58 -30.20
C PRO A 186 -8.51 -4.83 -30.87
N GLU A 187 -9.46 -5.55 -31.47
CA GLU A 187 -10.67 -5.01 -32.11
C GLU A 187 -11.77 -4.64 -31.11
N ARG A 188 -11.61 -4.97 -29.83
CA ARG A 188 -12.64 -4.83 -28.80
C ARG A 188 -12.22 -3.88 -27.68
N GLY A 189 -13.07 -2.88 -27.41
CA GLY A 189 -13.07 -2.16 -26.15
C GLY A 189 -13.82 -2.95 -25.06
N PHE A 190 -13.25 -3.00 -23.87
CA PHE A 190 -13.86 -3.60 -22.69
C PHE A 190 -14.50 -2.53 -21.83
N ALA A 191 -15.70 -2.80 -21.32
CA ALA A 191 -16.33 -1.87 -20.39
C ALA A 191 -15.65 -1.95 -19.02
N LEU A 192 -15.62 -0.83 -18.29
CA LEU A 192 -15.13 -0.79 -16.90
C LEU A 192 -15.83 -1.84 -16.03
N MET A 193 -17.11 -2.11 -16.31
CA MET A 193 -17.87 -3.08 -15.52
C MET A 193 -17.44 -4.52 -15.70
N GLU A 194 -16.86 -4.84 -16.86
CA GLU A 194 -16.22 -6.14 -17.07
C GLU A 194 -14.96 -6.27 -16.22
N PHE A 195 -14.18 -5.20 -16.09
CA PHE A 195 -13.00 -5.20 -15.22
C PHE A 195 -13.38 -5.34 -13.74
N PHE A 196 -14.39 -4.61 -13.27
CA PHE A 196 -14.88 -4.76 -11.90
C PHE A 196 -15.44 -6.16 -11.63
N SER A 197 -16.22 -6.70 -12.55
CA SER A 197 -16.71 -8.08 -12.45
C SER A 197 -15.55 -9.08 -12.36
N PHE A 198 -14.50 -8.90 -13.17
CA PHE A 198 -13.29 -9.71 -13.11
C PHE A 198 -12.61 -9.61 -11.74
N LEU A 199 -12.37 -8.40 -11.23
CA LEU A 199 -11.74 -8.20 -9.92
C LEU A 199 -12.54 -8.88 -8.80
N LEU A 200 -13.85 -8.66 -8.74
CA LEU A 200 -14.71 -9.24 -7.70
C LEU A 200 -14.67 -10.77 -7.73
N ASN A 201 -14.74 -11.39 -8.91
CA ASN A 201 -14.69 -12.83 -9.06
C ASN A 201 -13.32 -13.43 -8.69
N VAL A 202 -12.23 -12.77 -9.10
CA VAL A 202 -10.87 -13.20 -8.74
C VAL A 202 -10.70 -13.17 -7.23
N TYR A 203 -10.94 -12.02 -6.59
CA TYR A 203 -10.68 -11.87 -5.16
C TYR A 203 -11.64 -12.69 -4.30
N GLN A 204 -12.84 -13.01 -4.78
CA GLN A 204 -13.71 -13.99 -4.13
C GLN A 204 -13.07 -15.39 -4.09
N ARG A 205 -12.43 -15.83 -5.18
CA ARG A 205 -11.70 -17.12 -5.20
C ARG A 205 -10.42 -17.07 -4.38
N LEU A 206 -9.72 -15.94 -4.35
CA LEU A 206 -8.55 -15.76 -3.49
C LEU A 206 -8.93 -15.79 -2.01
N ASP A 207 -10.10 -15.24 -1.63
CA ASP A 207 -10.58 -15.32 -0.26
C ASP A 207 -10.84 -16.77 0.18
N ALA A 208 -11.36 -17.62 -0.71
CA ALA A 208 -11.51 -19.05 -0.41
C ALA A 208 -10.16 -19.73 -0.10
N ILE A 209 -9.09 -19.39 -0.84
CA ILE A 209 -7.73 -19.86 -0.55
C ILE A 209 -7.28 -19.40 0.84
N ARG A 210 -7.55 -18.13 1.20
CA ARG A 210 -7.19 -17.57 2.51
C ARG A 210 -7.94 -18.26 3.64
N GLN A 211 -9.24 -18.50 3.46
CA GLN A 211 -10.07 -19.20 4.43
C GLN A 211 -9.56 -20.63 4.68
N GLU A 212 -9.19 -21.34 3.62
CA GLU A 212 -8.63 -22.70 3.72
C GLU A 212 -7.28 -22.73 4.46
N LEU A 213 -6.44 -21.70 4.30
CA LEU A 213 -5.18 -21.58 5.05
C LEU A 213 -5.36 -21.21 6.52
N GLY A 214 -6.49 -20.57 6.86
CA GLY A 214 -6.75 -20.01 8.17
C GLY A 214 -5.84 -18.81 8.52
N GLU A 215 -6.09 -18.24 9.70
CA GLU A 215 -5.38 -17.04 10.16
C GLU A 215 -3.87 -17.30 10.35
N GLU A 216 -3.51 -18.43 10.95
CA GLU A 216 -2.11 -18.78 11.20
C GLU A 216 -1.33 -19.02 9.90
N GLY A 217 -1.95 -19.71 8.94
CA GLY A 217 -1.36 -19.93 7.61
C GLY A 217 -1.13 -18.61 6.87
N MET A 218 -2.12 -17.72 6.89
CA MET A 218 -1.99 -16.39 6.30
C MET A 218 -0.95 -15.52 7.01
N ALA A 219 -0.83 -15.60 8.34
CA ALA A 219 0.21 -14.88 9.08
C ALA A 219 1.62 -15.32 8.64
N ARG A 220 1.83 -16.63 8.38
CA ARG A 220 3.11 -17.14 7.84
C ARG A 220 3.37 -16.66 6.41
N VAL A 221 2.32 -16.60 5.58
CA VAL A 221 2.41 -16.04 4.21
C VAL A 221 2.83 -14.57 4.25
N GLU A 222 2.17 -13.76 5.08
CA GLU A 222 2.47 -12.32 5.23
C GLU A 222 3.89 -12.10 5.77
N ALA A 223 4.28 -12.83 6.81
CA ALA A 223 5.60 -12.68 7.44
C ALA A 223 6.77 -13.11 6.56
N SER A 224 6.52 -14.05 5.63
CA SER A 224 7.51 -14.52 4.66
C SER A 224 7.47 -13.77 3.33
N TRP A 225 6.48 -12.90 3.09
CA TRP A 225 6.35 -12.17 1.84
C TRP A 225 7.56 -11.24 1.60
N PRO A 226 8.13 -11.18 0.39
CA PRO A 226 9.26 -10.32 0.09
C PRO A 226 8.93 -8.83 0.29
N THR A 227 9.82 -8.12 1.00
CA THR A 227 9.73 -6.67 1.25
C THR A 227 10.83 -5.93 0.52
N PHE A 228 10.70 -4.61 0.35
CA PHE A 228 11.76 -3.80 -0.27
C PHE A 228 12.95 -3.57 0.69
N PRO A 229 14.20 -3.53 0.18
CA PRO A 229 14.57 -3.92 -1.18
C PRO A 229 14.45 -5.44 -1.35
N ARG A 230 13.84 -5.86 -2.45
CA ARG A 230 13.71 -7.27 -2.81
C ARG A 230 15.02 -7.75 -3.43
N PRO A 231 15.48 -8.97 -3.10
CA PRO A 231 16.55 -9.59 -3.86
C PRO A 231 16.12 -9.74 -5.33
N PRO A 232 17.07 -9.77 -6.29
CA PRO A 232 16.75 -10.13 -7.66
C PRO A 232 16.00 -11.48 -7.63
N TYR A 233 14.80 -11.47 -8.20
CA TYR A 233 13.92 -12.63 -8.22
C TYR A 233 14.09 -13.33 -9.55
N ASP A 234 14.81 -14.46 -9.56
CA ASP A 234 14.78 -15.38 -10.70
C ASP A 234 13.49 -16.20 -10.60
N SER A 235 12.55 -15.92 -11.50
CA SER A 235 11.27 -16.61 -11.56
C SER A 235 11.42 -18.10 -11.84
N HIS A 236 12.44 -18.51 -12.60
CA HIS A 236 12.66 -19.91 -12.97
C HIS A 236 13.23 -20.71 -11.79
N GLU A 237 14.20 -20.13 -11.08
CA GLU A 237 14.76 -20.73 -9.86
C GLU A 237 13.70 -20.82 -8.75
N ALA A 238 12.93 -19.74 -8.56
CA ALA A 238 11.87 -19.71 -7.57
C ALA A 238 10.79 -20.76 -7.83
N LEU A 239 10.36 -20.95 -9.08
CA LEU A 239 9.38 -21.99 -9.43
C LEU A 239 9.90 -23.41 -9.17
N SER A 240 11.21 -23.63 -9.34
CA SER A 240 11.84 -24.94 -9.16
C SER A 240 12.07 -25.30 -7.69
N GLY A 241 12.26 -24.31 -6.82
CA GLY A 241 12.54 -24.47 -5.37
C GLY A 241 11.32 -24.31 -4.45
N ALA A 242 10.09 -24.36 -4.97
CA ALA A 242 8.87 -23.93 -4.28
C ALA A 242 8.50 -24.67 -2.97
N GLY A 243 9.26 -25.72 -2.58
CA GLY A 243 8.95 -26.59 -1.45
C GLY A 243 9.10 -25.98 -0.05
N GLY A 244 9.68 -24.79 0.11
CA GLY A 244 10.05 -24.29 1.45
C GLY A 244 9.45 -22.96 1.91
N GLN A 245 8.88 -22.15 1.02
CA GLN A 245 8.52 -20.75 1.33
C GLN A 245 6.99 -20.56 1.32
N PRO A 246 6.35 -20.26 2.47
CA PRO A 246 4.90 -20.14 2.56
C PRO A 246 4.31 -19.12 1.57
N TRP A 247 4.96 -17.95 1.43
CA TRP A 247 4.52 -16.92 0.50
C TRP A 247 4.49 -17.39 -0.95
N LEU A 248 5.50 -18.17 -1.37
CA LEU A 248 5.63 -18.65 -2.73
C LEU A 248 4.58 -19.72 -3.03
N SER A 249 4.35 -20.65 -2.10
CA SER A 249 3.27 -21.63 -2.25
C SER A 249 1.90 -20.95 -2.38
N TYR A 250 1.64 -19.91 -1.58
CA TYR A 250 0.41 -19.11 -1.72
C TYR A 250 0.35 -18.36 -3.06
N PHE A 251 1.43 -17.71 -3.47
CA PHE A 251 1.50 -16.99 -4.74
C PHE A 251 1.23 -17.90 -5.95
N LEU A 252 1.76 -19.13 -5.96
CA LEU A 252 1.47 -20.11 -7.01
C LEU A 252 0.01 -20.57 -7.01
N ARG A 253 -0.65 -20.63 -5.85
CA ARG A 253 -2.10 -20.88 -5.76
C ARG A 253 -2.91 -19.71 -6.33
N VAL A 254 -2.52 -18.48 -6.01
CA VAL A 254 -3.11 -17.25 -6.59
C VAL A 254 -3.00 -17.30 -8.12
N ARG A 255 -1.83 -17.62 -8.67
CA ARG A 255 -1.63 -17.69 -10.12
C ARG A 255 -2.46 -18.77 -10.79
N ARG A 256 -2.59 -19.95 -10.19
CA ARG A 256 -3.52 -20.99 -10.69
C ARG A 256 -4.97 -20.49 -10.78
N VAL A 257 -5.41 -19.67 -9.82
CA VAL A 257 -6.73 -19.02 -9.90
C VAL A 257 -6.79 -18.07 -11.09
N LEU A 258 -5.78 -17.23 -11.29
CA LEU A 258 -5.72 -16.26 -12.38
C LEU A 258 -5.69 -16.93 -13.77
N ASP A 259 -4.90 -17.98 -13.93
CA ASP A 259 -4.78 -18.73 -15.19
C ASP A 259 -6.09 -19.43 -15.58
N ALA A 260 -6.95 -19.74 -14.60
CA ALA A 260 -8.28 -20.29 -14.85
C ALA A 260 -9.30 -19.23 -15.35
N PHE A 261 -9.00 -17.94 -15.24
CA PHE A 261 -9.77 -16.89 -15.90
C PHE A 261 -9.23 -16.67 -17.30
N TYR A 262 -10.11 -16.62 -18.30
CA TYR A 262 -9.76 -16.43 -19.71
C TYR A 262 -8.77 -17.50 -20.21
N PRO A 263 -9.18 -18.79 -20.23
CA PRO A 263 -8.29 -19.90 -20.60
C PRO A 263 -7.67 -19.75 -22.00
N GLU A 264 -8.25 -18.92 -22.86
CA GLU A 264 -7.70 -18.53 -24.16
C GLU A 264 -6.42 -17.66 -24.06
N VAL A 265 -6.20 -16.99 -22.94
CA VAL A 265 -5.00 -16.17 -22.69
C VAL A 265 -3.88 -17.06 -22.14
N PRO A 266 -2.70 -17.14 -22.80
CA PRO A 266 -1.58 -17.93 -22.30
C PRO A 266 -1.15 -17.51 -20.88
N PRO A 267 -0.64 -18.44 -20.05
CA PRO A 267 -0.07 -18.09 -18.76
C PRO A 267 1.03 -17.03 -18.90
N GLN A 268 0.99 -16.00 -18.07
CA GLN A 268 1.95 -14.89 -18.10
C GLN A 268 3.12 -15.19 -17.16
N PRO A 269 4.37 -14.83 -17.44
CA PRO A 269 5.47 -15.06 -16.51
C PRO A 269 5.20 -14.38 -15.15
N PRO A 270 5.59 -14.98 -14.01
CA PRO A 270 5.42 -14.34 -12.71
C PRO A 270 6.30 -13.10 -12.59
N SER A 271 5.72 -12.03 -12.06
CA SER A 271 6.34 -10.74 -11.90
C SER A 271 6.02 -10.17 -10.52
N LEU A 272 7.02 -10.18 -9.64
CA LEU A 272 6.97 -9.35 -8.44
C LEU A 272 7.37 -7.94 -8.83
N ARG A 273 6.78 -6.94 -8.16
CA ARG A 273 7.15 -5.55 -8.40
C ARG A 273 8.65 -5.36 -8.16
N PRO A 274 9.34 -4.65 -9.06
CA PRO A 274 10.75 -4.36 -8.88
C PRO A 274 10.94 -3.51 -7.62
N THR A 275 12.10 -3.64 -6.99
CA THR A 275 12.53 -2.74 -5.92
C THR A 275 12.57 -1.32 -6.49
N PRO A 276 11.76 -0.37 -5.98
CA PRO A 276 11.89 1.02 -6.39
C PRO A 276 13.28 1.53 -5.97
N PRO A 277 13.80 2.61 -6.59
CA PRO A 277 15.03 3.24 -6.13
C PRO A 277 14.98 3.48 -4.63
N ALA A 278 16.10 3.26 -3.94
CA ALA A 278 16.19 3.49 -2.52
C ALA A 278 15.74 4.93 -2.23
N PRO A 279 14.83 5.15 -1.26
CA PRO A 279 14.48 6.51 -0.88
C PRO A 279 15.75 7.22 -0.39
N PRO A 280 15.88 8.54 -0.55
CA PRO A 280 17.12 9.22 -0.23
C PRO A 280 17.59 9.08 1.25
N ASP A 281 16.72 8.67 2.19
CA ASP A 281 17.07 8.33 3.59
C ASP A 281 17.23 6.82 3.87
N ALA A 282 17.10 5.96 2.86
CA ALA A 282 17.41 4.54 3.02
C ALA A 282 18.90 4.28 3.10
N ALA A 283 19.74 5.27 2.77
CA ALA A 283 21.14 5.24 3.18
C ALA A 283 21.18 4.95 4.69
N PRO A 284 21.93 3.94 5.15
CA PRO A 284 22.12 3.76 6.57
C PRO A 284 22.63 5.10 7.10
N GLN A 285 21.85 5.73 7.99
CA GLN A 285 22.39 6.78 8.85
C GLN A 285 23.68 6.18 9.39
N PRO A 286 24.86 6.81 9.17
CA PRO A 286 26.10 6.28 9.68
C PRO A 286 25.81 5.98 11.14
N VAL A 287 25.94 4.70 11.52
CA VAL A 287 25.77 4.31 12.92
C VAL A 287 26.80 5.18 13.61
N GLU A 288 26.35 6.19 14.35
CA GLU A 288 27.21 7.01 15.17
C GLU A 288 27.88 6.00 16.08
N ARG A 289 29.12 5.64 15.72
CA ARG A 289 29.94 4.81 16.60
C ARG A 289 29.92 5.60 17.90
N PRO A 290 29.48 5.02 19.02
CA PRO A 290 29.60 5.71 20.30
C PRO A 290 31.02 6.25 20.35
N ALA A 291 31.14 7.56 20.55
CA ALA A 291 32.44 8.21 20.59
C ALA A 291 33.36 7.34 21.44
N ALA A 292 34.51 6.96 20.89
CA ALA A 292 35.49 6.21 21.67
C ALA A 292 35.65 6.97 23.00
N PRO A 293 35.54 6.29 24.16
CA PRO A 293 35.66 6.97 25.44
C PRO A 293 36.93 7.81 25.39
N ASP A 294 36.81 9.10 25.72
CA ASP A 294 37.94 10.01 25.72
C ASP A 294 39.07 9.40 26.55
N PRO A 295 40.22 9.04 25.95
CA PRO A 295 41.30 8.39 26.69
C PRO A 295 41.87 9.29 27.79
N LEU A 296 41.56 10.60 27.80
CA LEU A 296 41.93 11.53 28.86
C LEU A 296 41.01 11.48 30.08
N ALA A 297 39.80 10.91 29.98
CA ALA A 297 38.88 10.79 31.12
C ALA A 297 39.31 9.71 32.15
N ALA A 298 40.36 8.94 31.85
CA ALA A 298 40.90 7.89 32.73
C ALA A 298 42.22 8.28 33.43
N LEU A 299 42.74 9.50 33.25
CA LEU A 299 43.94 9.91 33.98
C LEU A 299 43.58 10.34 35.41
N PRO A 300 44.17 9.70 36.45
CA PRO A 300 43.99 10.15 37.82
C PRO A 300 44.56 11.58 37.98
N PRO A 301 43.98 12.40 38.88
CA PRO A 301 44.45 13.75 39.11
C PRO A 301 45.93 13.74 39.54
N VAL A 302 46.76 14.50 38.83
CA VAL A 302 48.16 14.72 39.17
C VAL A 302 48.20 15.56 40.46
N VAL A 303 48.57 14.93 41.57
CA VAL A 303 48.83 15.63 42.83
C VAL A 303 50.19 16.33 42.71
N VAL A 304 50.18 17.65 42.65
CA VAL A 304 51.41 18.46 42.70
C VAL A 304 51.78 18.68 44.18
N PRO A 305 52.96 18.24 44.64
CA PRO A 305 53.39 18.50 46.01
C PRO A 305 53.75 19.98 46.19
N VAL A 306 53.32 20.54 47.33
CA VAL A 306 53.66 21.89 47.82
C VAL A 306 54.93 21.81 48.65
#